data_AF-P79476-F1
#
_entry.id   AF-P79476-F1
#
_cell.length_a   1.000
_cell.length_b   1.000
_cell.length_c   1.000
_cell.angle_alpha   90.00
_cell.angle_beta   90.00
_cell.angle_gamma   90.00
#
_symmetry.space_group_name_H-M   'P 1'
#
loop_
_entity.id
_entity.type
_entity.pdbx_description
1 polymer ?
#
loop_
_entity_poly.entity_id
_entity_poly.type
_entity_poly.pdbx_seq_one_letter_code
_entity_poly.pdbx_strand_id
1 'polypeptide(L)' 'PDAKYLNSQKELLEDNRAAVDTFCRHNYGVIESFTVQRR' A
#
# COMPACT_ATOMS: atom_id res chain seq x y z
N PRO A 1 4.67 -13.32 -20.00
CA PRO A 1 4.75 -14.35 -18.93
C PRO A 1 5.35 -13.77 -17.66
N ASP A 2 4.79 -12.65 -17.24
CA ASP A 2 5.57 -11.64 -16.51
C ASP A 2 5.26 -11.74 -15.02
N ALA A 3 4.06 -12.19 -14.68
CA ALA A 3 3.67 -12.50 -13.30
C ALA A 3 4.57 -13.56 -12.65
N LYS A 4 4.97 -14.63 -13.37
CA LYS A 4 5.89 -15.65 -12.79
C LYS A 4 7.28 -15.07 -12.50
N TYR A 5 7.79 -14.23 -13.40
CA TYR A 5 9.08 -13.56 -13.24
C TYR A 5 9.05 -12.51 -12.11
N LEU A 6 8.00 -11.70 -12.04
CA LEU A 6 7.80 -10.72 -10.96
C LEU A 6 7.55 -11.41 -9.61
N ASN A 7 6.80 -12.51 -9.60
CA ASN A 7 6.55 -13.27 -8.37
C ASN A 7 7.79 -14.00 -7.85
N SER A 8 8.79 -14.26 -8.69
CA SER A 8 10.08 -14.81 -8.26
C SER A 8 11.00 -13.77 -7.59
N GLN A 9 10.71 -12.48 -7.72
CA GLN A 9 11.51 -11.39 -7.15
C GLN A 9 10.94 -10.98 -5.79
N LYS A 10 11.30 -11.75 -4.76
CA LYS A 10 10.76 -11.59 -3.39
C LYS A 10 11.01 -10.21 -2.78
N GLU A 11 12.21 -9.67 -2.93
CA GLU A 11 12.60 -8.37 -2.38
C GLU A 11 11.71 -7.24 -2.93
N LEU A 12 11.53 -7.20 -4.25
CA LEU A 12 10.62 -6.23 -4.89
C LEU A 12 9.18 -6.38 -4.40
N LEU A 13 8.70 -7.61 -4.16
CA LEU A 13 7.35 -7.82 -3.63
C LEU A 13 7.21 -7.33 -2.19
N GLU A 14 8.21 -7.57 -1.34
CA GLU A 14 8.22 -7.12 0.06
C GLU A 14 8.28 -5.59 0.15
N ASP A 15 9.17 -4.97 -0.63
CA ASP A 15 9.31 -3.51 -0.71
C ASP A 15 8.02 -2.84 -1.21
N ASN A 16 7.43 -3.37 -2.28
CA ASN A 16 6.17 -2.85 -2.80
C ASN A 16 5.02 -3.02 -1.79
N ARG A 17 4.97 -4.14 -1.05
CA ARG A 17 3.99 -4.33 0.02
C ARG A 17 4.17 -3.29 1.12
N ALA A 18 5.40 -3.11 1.59
CA ALA A 18 5.72 -2.16 2.65
C ALA A 18 5.41 -0.71 2.23
N ALA A 19 5.72 -0.35 0.98
CA ALA A 19 5.44 0.97 0.42
C ALA A 19 3.93 1.26 0.36
N VAL A 20 3.15 0.33 -0.21
CA VAL A 20 1.68 0.47 -0.28
C VAL A 20 1.07 0.55 1.11
N ASP A 21 1.50 -0.32 2.02
CA ASP A 21 0.97 -0.42 3.37
C ASP A 21 1.23 0.86 4.19
N THR A 22 2.43 1.45 4.04
CA THR A 22 2.79 2.74 4.64
C THR A 22 1.98 3.89 4.06
N PHE A 23 1.91 3.97 2.73
CA PHE A 23 1.19 5.03 2.02
C PHE A 23 -0.31 5.01 2.33
N CYS A 24 -0.93 3.83 2.24
CA CYS A 24 -2.36 3.66 2.48
C CYS A 24 -2.73 3.99 3.92
N ARG A 25 -1.99 3.51 4.93
CA ARG A 25 -2.27 3.86 6.33
C ARG A 25 -2.09 5.35 6.61
N HIS A 26 -1.00 5.94 6.09
CA HIS A 26 -0.76 7.37 6.25
C HIS A 26 -1.90 8.20 5.68
N ASN A 27 -2.25 7.96 4.41
CA ASN A 27 -3.30 8.72 3.74
C ASN A 27 -4.68 8.46 4.33
N TYR A 28 -4.99 7.21 4.69
CA TYR A 28 -6.25 6.90 5.34
C TYR A 28 -6.39 7.66 6.66
N GLY A 29 -5.37 7.68 7.53
CA GLY A 29 -5.42 8.45 8.77
C GLY A 29 -5.55 9.97 8.56
N VAL A 30 -4.87 10.52 7.54
CA VAL A 30 -5.01 11.93 7.17
C VAL A 30 -6.42 12.22 6.67
N ILE A 31 -6.95 11.41 5.76
CA ILE A 31 -8.23 11.66 5.09
C ILE A 31 -9.42 11.33 5.99
N GLU A 32 -9.34 10.31 6.84
CA GLU A 32 -10.38 9.90 7.79
C GLU A 32 -10.86 11.06 8.66
N SER A 33 -9.93 11.90 9.11
CA SER A 33 -10.22 13.11 9.89
C SER A 33 -11.13 14.10 9.14
N PHE A 34 -11.07 14.12 7.81
CA PHE A 34 -11.86 15.02 6.97
C PHE A 34 -13.11 14.37 6.36
N THR A 35 -13.13 13.05 6.20
CA THR A 35 -14.18 12.34 5.45
C THR A 35 -15.10 11.49 6.33
N VAL A 36 -14.61 10.92 7.44
CA VAL A 36 -15.40 10.02 8.31
C VAL A 36 -16.04 10.77 9.47
N GLN A 37 -15.37 11.80 10.01
CA GLN A 37 -15.91 12.61 11.12
C GLN A 37 -16.99 13.63 10.73
N ARG A 38 -17.38 13.72 9.45
CA ARG A 38 -18.54 14.53 9.03
C ARG A 38 -19.82 13.71 9.15
N ARG A 39 -20.27 13.47 10.37
CA ARG A 39 -21.64 13.03 10.67
C ARG A 39 -22.16 13.72 11.92
#